data_AF-A0A0N4YGU2-F1
#
_entry.id   AF-A0A0N4YGU2-F1
#
_cell.length_a   1.000
_cell.length_b   1.000
_cell.length_c   1.000
_cell.angle_alpha   90.00
_cell.angle_beta   90.00
_cell.angle_gamma   90.00
#
_symmetry.space_group_name_H-M   'P 1'
#
loop_
_entity.id
_entity.type
_entity.pdbx_description
1 polymer ?
#
loop_
_entity_poly.entity_id
_entity_poly.type
_entity_poly.pdbx_seq_one_letter_code
_entity_poly.pdbx_strand_id
1 'polypeptide(L)'
;MKTTLLVLLSIIGTVHCSQCSTWPNGTDKAFHWWQCNDGPISFLDAKIYDKTGKQVEYPIQLSEQLVFRCEIANPTRVYGSPNLRLNIRIWSWGTPRGACEWSPVPTLGLLSNLDACKNGVKCPVAVGRQKMDVVVDFTRFKAIIALLKDDTPYQLQYELHDRFTGDNACFMGQARARTK
;
A
#
# COMPACT_ATOMS: atom_id res chain seq x y z
N MET A 1 -14.84 20.95 -66.63
CA MET A 1 -14.98 20.28 -65.32
C MET A 1 -13.66 20.44 -64.57
N LYS A 2 -13.64 21.19 -63.45
CA LYS A 2 -12.44 21.38 -62.63
C LYS A 2 -12.57 20.52 -61.38
N THR A 3 -11.78 19.46 -61.28
CA THR A 3 -11.77 18.52 -60.17
C THR A 3 -11.07 19.18 -58.98
N THR A 4 -11.83 19.41 -57.90
CA THR A 4 -11.28 19.96 -56.65
C THR A 4 -10.76 18.80 -55.81
N LEU A 5 -9.44 18.74 -55.60
CA LEU A 5 -8.80 17.73 -54.75
C LEU A 5 -8.87 18.22 -53.29
N LEU A 6 -9.74 17.61 -52.50
CA LEU A 6 -9.82 17.84 -51.05
C LEU A 6 -8.76 16.97 -50.36
N VAL A 7 -7.71 17.60 -49.85
CA VAL A 7 -6.71 16.95 -49.01
C VAL A 7 -7.23 16.93 -47.57
N LEU A 8 -7.65 15.76 -47.10
CA LEU A 8 -8.00 15.54 -45.70
C LEU A 8 -6.69 15.36 -44.89
N LEU A 9 -6.25 16.39 -44.17
CA LEU A 9 -5.18 16.24 -43.17
C LEU A 9 -5.75 15.52 -41.93
N SER A 10 -5.45 14.24 -41.79
CA SER A 10 -5.65 13.52 -40.54
C SER A 10 -4.59 13.95 -39.52
N ILE A 11 -4.98 14.82 -38.59
CA ILE A 11 -4.19 15.10 -37.39
C ILE A 11 -4.28 13.86 -36.50
N ILE A 12 -3.37 12.91 -36.69
CA ILE A 12 -3.12 11.85 -35.71
C ILE A 12 -2.44 12.55 -34.53
N GLY A 13 -3.25 13.06 -33.60
CA GLY A 13 -2.75 13.48 -32.31
C GLY A 13 -2.06 12.26 -31.68
N THR A 14 -0.74 12.34 -31.51
CA THR A 14 -0.01 11.35 -30.73
C THR A 14 -0.56 11.45 -29.31
N VAL A 15 -1.46 10.52 -28.96
CA VAL A 15 -1.83 10.28 -27.58
C VAL A 15 -0.56 9.78 -26.93
N HIS A 16 0.23 10.70 -26.40
CA HIS A 16 1.31 10.35 -25.50
C HIS A 16 0.64 9.63 -24.35
N CYS A 17 0.76 8.31 -24.35
CA CYS A 17 0.53 7.50 -23.18
C CYS A 17 1.58 8.01 -22.17
N SER A 18 1.19 8.99 -21.35
CA SER A 18 2.07 9.57 -20.33
C SER A 18 2.37 8.47 -19.34
N GLN A 19 3.47 7.74 -19.59
CA GLN A 19 4.12 6.99 -18.54
C GLN A 19 4.48 8.01 -17.48
N CYS A 20 3.93 7.82 -16.28
CA CYS A 20 4.22 8.70 -15.17
C CYS A 20 5.69 8.55 -14.80
N SER A 21 6.50 9.46 -15.33
CA SER A 21 7.93 9.57 -15.02
C SER A 21 8.17 10.21 -13.65
N THR A 22 7.11 10.74 -13.03
CA THR A 22 7.15 11.32 -11.70
C THR A 22 7.03 10.25 -10.62
N TRP A 23 7.85 10.40 -9.58
CA TRP A 23 7.85 9.54 -8.41
C TRP A 23 7.14 10.29 -7.27
N PRO A 24 5.89 9.94 -6.94
CA PRO A 24 5.13 10.64 -5.90
C PRO A 24 5.89 10.53 -4.58
N ASN A 25 5.97 11.64 -3.85
CA ASN A 25 6.59 11.71 -2.52
C ASN A 25 8.07 11.23 -2.47
N GLY A 26 8.82 11.27 -3.58
CA GLY A 26 10.21 10.78 -3.58
C GLY A 26 10.34 9.26 -3.41
N THR A 27 9.33 8.51 -3.87
CA THR A 27 9.32 7.04 -3.86
C THR A 27 10.37 6.43 -4.79
N ASP A 28 11.11 7.18 -5.59
CA ASP A 28 12.28 6.64 -6.28
C ASP A 28 13.44 6.31 -5.33
N LYS A 29 13.50 6.95 -4.16
CA LYS A 29 14.67 6.92 -3.27
C LYS A 29 14.46 6.22 -1.95
N ALA A 30 13.26 6.28 -1.40
CA ALA A 30 13.01 5.81 -0.04
C ALA A 30 11.56 5.39 0.18
N PHE A 31 11.38 4.60 1.23
CA PHE A 31 10.08 4.34 1.84
C PHE A 31 9.62 5.56 2.64
N HIS A 32 8.37 5.95 2.45
CA HIS A 32 7.72 7.03 3.20
C HIS A 32 6.48 6.50 3.90
N TRP A 33 6.19 7.00 5.09
CA TRP A 33 5.02 6.59 5.84
C TRP A 33 4.46 7.71 6.70
N TRP A 34 3.18 7.59 7.05
CA TRP A 34 2.50 8.48 7.99
C TRP A 34 1.29 7.79 8.60
N GLN A 35 0.81 8.33 9.72
CA GLN A 35 -0.46 7.93 10.30
C GLN A 35 -1.61 8.61 9.54
N CYS A 36 -2.62 7.85 9.13
CA CYS A 36 -3.71 8.32 8.26
C CYS A 36 -5.06 8.50 8.98
N ASN A 37 -5.07 8.51 10.31
CA ASN A 37 -6.24 8.83 11.12
C ASN A 37 -5.83 9.40 12.50
N ASP A 38 -6.80 9.93 13.23
CA ASP A 38 -6.62 10.45 14.60
C ASP A 38 -7.02 9.43 15.67
N GLY A 39 -6.76 8.15 15.39
CA GLY A 39 -7.08 7.05 16.29
C GLY A 39 -6.21 7.02 17.56
N PRO A 40 -6.59 6.23 18.58
CA PRO A 40 -5.87 6.20 19.85
C PRO A 40 -4.46 5.63 19.75
N ILE A 41 -4.19 4.73 18.81
CA ILE A 41 -2.84 4.18 18.59
C ILE A 41 -2.02 5.18 17.77
N SER A 42 -0.87 5.59 18.30
CA SER A 42 0.09 6.44 17.60
C SER A 42 1.24 5.63 17.01
N PHE A 43 1.61 5.89 15.75
CA PHE A 43 2.82 5.36 15.12
C PHE A 43 3.99 6.35 15.29
N LEU A 44 5.10 5.87 15.85
CA LEU A 44 6.26 6.69 16.24
C LEU A 44 7.47 6.49 15.31
N ASP A 45 7.68 5.27 14.82
CA ASP A 45 8.71 4.91 13.84
C ASP A 45 8.20 3.74 12.99
N ALA A 46 8.69 3.60 11.76
CA ALA A 46 8.43 2.43 10.94
C ALA A 46 9.58 2.15 9.98
N LYS A 47 10.00 0.89 9.95
CA LYS A 47 11.06 0.37 9.08
C LYS A 47 10.64 -0.96 8.47
N ILE A 48 11.20 -1.26 7.29
CA ILE A 48 10.90 -2.47 6.55
C ILE A 48 12.06 -3.45 6.67
N TYR A 49 11.73 -4.68 7.04
CA TYR A 49 12.65 -5.80 7.14
C TYR A 49 12.17 -6.95 6.25
N ASP A 50 13.11 -7.75 5.78
CA ASP A 50 12.79 -9.01 5.10
C ASP A 50 12.42 -10.09 6.13
N LYS A 51 12.02 -11.27 5.63
CA LYS A 51 11.68 -12.43 6.45
C LYS A 51 12.83 -12.95 7.34
N THR A 52 14.08 -12.60 7.03
CA THR A 52 15.27 -12.98 7.80
C THR A 52 15.58 -11.98 8.92
N GLY A 53 14.90 -10.83 8.93
CA GLY A 53 15.13 -9.75 9.89
C GLY A 53 16.22 -8.76 9.46
N LYS A 54 16.73 -8.83 8.22
CA LYS A 54 17.62 -7.81 7.66
C LYS A 54 16.76 -6.64 7.16
N GLN A 55 17.23 -5.42 7.39
CA GLN A 55 16.55 -4.24 6.86
C GLN A 55 16.57 -4.28 5.33
N VAL A 56 15.41 -4.08 4.71
CA VAL A 56 15.27 -4.17 3.25
C VAL A 56 16.08 -3.07 2.58
N GLU A 57 16.91 -3.46 1.62
CA GLU A 57 17.55 -2.54 0.68
C GLU A 57 16.53 -2.11 -0.37
N TYR A 58 16.55 -0.83 -0.73
CA TYR A 58 15.57 -0.26 -1.66
C TYR A 58 15.90 -0.61 -3.11
N PRO A 59 14.92 -0.88 -4.00
CA PRO A 59 13.46 -0.88 -3.80
C PRO A 59 12.93 -2.12 -3.07
N ILE A 60 11.69 -2.06 -2.55
CA ILE A 60 11.10 -3.20 -1.85
C ILE A 60 10.65 -4.31 -2.82
N GLN A 61 10.67 -5.56 -2.38
CA GLN A 61 10.19 -6.71 -3.15
C GLN A 61 8.79 -7.13 -2.65
N LEU A 62 7.72 -6.84 -3.41
CA LEU A 62 6.35 -7.17 -3.04
C LEU A 62 5.97 -8.64 -3.31
N SER A 63 6.73 -9.34 -4.15
CA SER A 63 6.53 -10.79 -4.35
C SER A 63 7.05 -11.64 -3.21
N GLU A 64 7.70 -11.03 -2.22
CA GLU A 64 8.18 -11.68 -1.00
C GLU A 64 7.45 -11.16 0.24
N GLN A 65 7.63 -11.89 1.35
CA GLN A 65 7.12 -11.49 2.65
C GLN A 65 7.92 -10.28 3.17
N LEU A 66 7.21 -9.23 3.58
CA LEU A 66 7.77 -8.03 4.18
C LEU A 66 7.32 -7.92 5.64
N VAL A 67 8.23 -7.47 6.50
CA VAL A 67 7.97 -7.19 7.92
C VAL A 67 8.09 -5.69 8.16
N PHE A 68 6.96 -5.04 8.38
CA PHE A 68 6.92 -3.67 8.85
C PHE A 68 7.08 -3.67 10.36
N ARG A 69 8.25 -3.25 10.84
CA ARG A 69 8.51 -3.08 12.26
C ARG A 69 8.18 -1.64 12.62
N CYS A 70 7.07 -1.47 13.32
CA CYS A 70 6.62 -0.18 13.79
C CYS A 70 6.92 -0.02 15.28
N GLU A 71 7.31 1.17 15.69
CA GLU A 71 7.20 1.59 17.07
C GLU A 71 5.84 2.27 17.25
N ILE A 72 5.04 1.80 18.19
CA ILE A 72 3.70 2.34 18.45
C ILE A 72 3.55 2.72 19.92
N ALA A 73 2.63 3.65 20.19
CA ALA A 73 2.12 3.92 21.53
C ALA A 73 0.61 3.69 21.55
N ASN A 74 0.16 2.83 22.46
CA ASN A 74 -1.25 2.53 22.67
C ASN A 74 -1.68 2.98 24.09
N PRO A 75 -2.42 4.09 24.24
CA PRO A 75 -2.69 4.68 25.54
C PRO A 75 -3.92 4.11 26.25
N THR A 76 -4.80 3.37 25.55
CA THR A 76 -6.16 3.11 26.05
C THR A 76 -6.33 1.69 26.58
N ARG A 77 -6.20 0.67 25.71
CA ARG A 77 -6.69 -0.68 25.99
C ARG A 77 -5.97 -1.74 25.15
N VAL A 78 -6.16 -2.99 25.54
CA VAL A 78 -5.62 -4.14 24.79
C VAL A 78 -6.54 -4.48 23.62
N TYR A 79 -5.96 -4.65 22.42
CA TYR A 79 -6.70 -5.09 21.23
C TYR A 79 -6.28 -6.50 20.79
N GLY A 80 -7.21 -7.27 20.24
CA GLY A 80 -6.92 -8.63 19.79
C GLY A 80 -8.07 -9.34 19.08
N SER A 81 -7.85 -10.60 18.76
CA SER A 81 -8.84 -11.47 18.11
C SER A 81 -9.99 -11.76 19.08
N PRO A 82 -11.24 -11.85 18.61
CA PRO A 82 -11.68 -11.76 17.20
C PRO A 82 -12.11 -10.33 16.78
N ASN A 83 -11.92 -9.33 17.64
CA ASN A 83 -12.51 -8.00 17.44
C ASN A 83 -11.63 -7.08 16.59
N LEU A 84 -10.31 -7.24 16.68
CA LEU A 84 -9.36 -6.47 15.88
C LEU A 84 -9.38 -6.96 14.43
N ARG A 85 -9.94 -6.13 13.55
CA ARG A 85 -10.04 -6.37 12.11
C ARG A 85 -9.02 -5.58 11.34
N LEU A 86 -8.63 -6.14 10.21
CA LEU A 86 -7.65 -5.58 9.30
C LEU A 86 -8.28 -5.35 7.93
N ASN A 87 -8.11 -4.14 7.40
CA ASN A 87 -8.31 -3.81 6.01
C ASN A 87 -6.99 -3.35 5.40
N ILE A 88 -6.62 -3.91 4.24
CA ILE A 88 -5.47 -3.44 3.45
C ILE A 88 -6.00 -2.93 2.13
N ARG A 89 -5.67 -1.67 1.81
CA ARG A 89 -5.96 -1.06 0.52
C ARG A 89 -4.65 -0.75 -0.18
N ILE A 90 -4.63 -0.94 -1.49
CA ILE A 90 -3.43 -0.78 -2.32
C ILE A 90 -3.78 0.17 -3.46
N TRP A 91 -2.91 1.12 -3.76
CA TRP A 91 -2.98 1.96 -4.94
C TRP A 91 -1.71 1.84 -5.76
N SER A 92 -1.85 1.86 -7.07
CA SER A 92 -0.76 2.02 -8.01
C SER A 92 -0.70 3.46 -8.50
N TRP A 93 0.50 3.94 -8.82
CA TRP A 93 0.66 5.24 -9.46
C TRP A 93 0.32 5.16 -10.95
N GLY A 94 -0.58 6.02 -11.40
CA GLY A 94 -1.04 6.10 -12.78
C GLY A 94 -2.42 5.48 -12.99
N THR A 95 -3.19 6.04 -13.91
CA THR A 95 -4.53 5.55 -14.28
C THR A 95 -4.56 4.87 -15.65
N PRO A 96 -5.58 4.06 -15.95
CA PRO A 96 -5.78 3.53 -17.30
C PRO A 96 -5.90 4.59 -18.40
N ARG A 97 -6.27 5.83 -18.04
CA ARG A 97 -6.39 6.97 -18.95
C ARG A 97 -5.08 7.78 -19.08
N GLY A 98 -4.00 7.34 -18.44
CA GLY A 98 -2.68 7.98 -18.48
C GLY A 98 -2.46 9.11 -17.48
N ALA A 99 -3.43 9.42 -16.62
CA ALA A 99 -3.26 10.44 -15.58
C ALA A 99 -2.30 9.94 -14.48
N CYS A 100 -1.48 10.85 -13.93
CA CYS A 100 -0.53 10.55 -12.86
C CYS A 100 -1.11 10.88 -11.50
N GLU A 101 -1.94 9.94 -11.04
CA GLU A 101 -2.62 9.97 -9.75
C GLU A 101 -2.67 8.56 -9.15
N TRP A 102 -2.97 8.45 -7.85
CA TRP A 102 -3.12 7.18 -7.18
C TRP A 102 -4.42 6.50 -7.61
N SER A 103 -4.30 5.36 -8.30
CA SER A 103 -5.43 4.53 -8.71
C SER A 103 -5.58 3.32 -7.78
N PRO A 104 -6.77 3.02 -7.24
CA PRO A 104 -6.95 1.85 -6.39
C PRO A 104 -6.73 0.56 -7.19
N VAL A 105 -6.05 -0.40 -6.58
CA VAL A 105 -5.92 -1.77 -7.09
C VAL A 105 -7.14 -2.57 -6.61
N PRO A 106 -7.93 -3.18 -7.51
CA PRO A 106 -9.11 -3.93 -7.12
C PRO A 106 -8.71 -5.25 -6.46
N THR A 107 -8.85 -5.33 -5.13
CA THR A 107 -8.55 -6.55 -4.35
C THR A 107 -9.74 -7.50 -4.25
N LEU A 108 -10.90 -7.10 -4.78
CA LEU A 108 -12.16 -7.88 -4.77
C LEU A 108 -12.57 -8.36 -3.36
N GLY A 109 -12.26 -7.56 -2.33
CA GLY A 109 -12.59 -7.88 -0.94
C GLY A 109 -11.63 -8.84 -0.24
N LEU A 110 -10.64 -9.42 -0.95
CA LEU A 110 -9.67 -10.38 -0.37
C LEU A 110 -8.85 -9.80 0.78
N LEU A 111 -8.68 -8.48 0.80
CA LEU A 111 -7.91 -7.76 1.81
C LEU A 111 -8.79 -6.96 2.79
N SER A 112 -10.09 -7.26 2.85
CA SER A 112 -11.02 -6.57 3.75
C SER A 112 -11.46 -7.46 4.91
N ASN A 113 -11.64 -6.82 6.06
CA ASN A 113 -12.31 -7.39 7.22
C ASN A 113 -11.65 -8.66 7.79
N LEU A 114 -10.34 -8.77 7.59
CA LEU A 114 -9.54 -9.90 8.03
C LEU A 114 -9.38 -9.89 9.56
N ASP A 115 -9.25 -11.04 10.19
CA ASP A 115 -8.79 -11.08 11.59
C ASP A 115 -7.33 -10.64 11.63
N ALA A 116 -7.03 -9.50 12.25
CA ALA A 116 -5.70 -8.90 12.22
C ALA A 116 -4.63 -9.82 12.82
N CYS A 117 -4.97 -10.51 13.91
CA CYS A 117 -4.05 -11.40 14.63
C CYS A 117 -3.71 -12.66 13.84
N LYS A 118 -4.60 -13.08 12.95
CA LYS A 118 -4.38 -14.22 12.03
C LYS A 118 -3.74 -13.79 10.70
N ASN A 119 -3.62 -12.50 10.45
CA ASN A 119 -3.14 -11.92 9.19
C ASN A 119 -2.01 -10.90 9.43
N GLY A 120 -1.09 -11.26 10.32
CA GLY A 120 0.23 -10.63 10.40
C GLY A 120 0.44 -9.62 11.52
N VAL A 121 -0.60 -9.23 12.27
CA VAL A 121 -0.42 -8.39 13.47
C VAL A 121 -0.03 -9.26 14.66
N LYS A 122 1.05 -8.91 15.34
CA LYS A 122 1.39 -9.51 16.64
C LYS A 122 0.36 -9.10 17.68
N CYS A 123 -0.48 -10.05 18.08
CA CYS A 123 -1.49 -9.87 19.11
C CYS A 123 -1.12 -10.58 20.43
N PRO A 124 -1.66 -10.11 21.57
CA PRO A 124 -2.47 -8.90 21.68
C PRO A 124 -1.64 -7.62 21.52
N VAL A 125 -2.26 -6.56 21.01
CA VAL A 125 -1.66 -5.22 20.99
C VAL A 125 -1.83 -4.64 22.40
N ALA A 126 -0.75 -4.67 23.19
CA ALA A 126 -0.78 -4.29 24.60
C ALA A 126 -0.93 -2.77 24.79
N VAL A 127 -1.25 -2.32 26.00
CA VAL A 127 -1.17 -0.90 26.38
C VAL A 127 0.29 -0.50 26.57
N GLY A 128 0.62 0.74 26.24
CA GLY A 128 1.95 1.33 26.37
C GLY A 128 2.71 1.44 25.04
N ARG A 129 3.97 1.84 25.16
CA ARG A 129 4.90 1.94 24.03
C ARG A 129 5.51 0.57 23.74
N GLN A 130 5.46 0.13 22.50
CA GLN A 130 5.95 -1.20 22.10
C GLN A 130 6.42 -1.22 20.64
N LYS A 131 7.25 -2.22 20.34
CA LYS A 131 7.56 -2.60 18.95
C LYS A 131 6.53 -3.61 18.47
N MET A 132 5.90 -3.31 17.35
CA MET A 132 4.93 -4.18 16.69
C MET A 132 5.44 -4.54 15.30
N ASP A 133 5.67 -5.83 15.10
CA ASP A 133 5.95 -6.37 13.77
C ASP A 133 4.62 -6.68 13.09
N VAL A 134 4.44 -6.12 11.88
CA VAL A 134 3.32 -6.37 10.99
C VAL A 134 3.85 -7.10 9.76
N VAL A 135 3.39 -8.33 9.59
CA VAL A 135 3.76 -9.17 8.45
C VAL A 135 2.81 -8.91 7.30
N VAL A 136 3.33 -8.40 6.20
CA VAL A 136 2.62 -8.28 4.93
C VAL A 136 3.15 -9.35 3.98
N ASP A 137 2.32 -10.36 3.74
CA ASP A 137 2.64 -11.48 2.87
C ASP A 137 1.64 -11.59 1.72
N PHE A 138 2.01 -11.02 0.58
CA PHE A 138 1.20 -11.08 -0.63
C PHE A 138 1.35 -12.39 -1.40
N THR A 139 2.24 -13.31 -0.99
CA THR A 139 2.38 -14.61 -1.65
C THR A 139 1.09 -15.44 -1.56
N ARG A 140 0.30 -15.20 -0.51
CA ARG A 140 -1.04 -15.78 -0.31
C ARG A 140 -2.11 -15.18 -1.24
N PHE A 141 -1.80 -14.05 -1.87
CA PHE A 141 -2.70 -13.29 -2.74
C PHE A 141 -2.09 -13.11 -4.14
N LYS A 142 -1.64 -14.21 -4.76
CA LYS A 142 -1.00 -14.20 -6.09
C LYS A 142 -1.82 -13.47 -7.15
N ALA A 143 -3.14 -13.54 -7.07
CA ALA A 143 -4.04 -12.81 -7.96
C ALA A 143 -3.85 -11.28 -7.87
N ILE A 144 -3.58 -10.74 -6.67
CA ILE A 144 -3.29 -9.32 -6.47
C ILE A 144 -1.92 -8.98 -7.07
N ILE A 145 -0.88 -9.77 -6.76
CA ILE A 145 0.46 -9.56 -7.31
C ILE A 145 0.47 -9.57 -8.85
N ALA A 146 -0.34 -10.44 -9.47
CA ALA A 146 -0.47 -10.49 -10.93
C ALA A 146 -1.06 -9.20 -11.55
N LEU A 147 -1.77 -8.37 -10.77
CA LEU A 147 -2.28 -7.07 -11.21
C LEU A 147 -1.25 -5.94 -11.04
N LEU A 148 -0.18 -6.17 -10.28
CA LEU A 148 0.81 -5.16 -9.93
C LEU A 148 1.89 -5.10 -11.02
N LYS A 149 2.07 -3.91 -11.61
CA LYS A 149 3.21 -3.62 -12.49
C LYS A 149 4.52 -3.72 -11.72
N ASP A 150 5.55 -4.23 -12.38
CA ASP A 150 6.90 -4.23 -11.82
C ASP A 150 7.48 -2.82 -11.81
N ASP A 151 8.38 -2.57 -10.87
CA ASP A 151 9.22 -1.36 -10.78
C ASP A 151 8.48 -0.02 -10.75
N THR A 152 7.42 0.09 -9.95
CA THR A 152 6.58 1.30 -9.92
C THR A 152 6.25 1.71 -8.47
N PRO A 153 5.82 2.96 -8.23
CA PRO A 153 5.33 3.39 -6.92
C PRO A 153 4.01 2.71 -6.55
N TYR A 154 3.93 2.29 -5.29
CA TYR A 154 2.72 1.80 -4.64
C TYR A 154 2.45 2.56 -3.35
N GLN A 155 1.18 2.71 -3.03
CA GLN A 155 0.70 3.14 -1.73
C GLN A 155 -0.09 2.00 -1.09
N LEU A 156 0.15 1.77 0.20
CA LEU A 156 -0.55 0.78 1.01
C LEU A 156 -1.14 1.48 2.22
N GLN A 157 -2.45 1.33 2.42
CA GLN A 157 -3.14 1.71 3.65
C GLN A 157 -3.40 0.45 4.45
N TYR A 158 -2.88 0.42 5.67
CA TYR A 158 -3.08 -0.64 6.64
C TYR A 158 -3.97 -0.10 7.75
N GLU A 159 -5.22 -0.54 7.78
CA GLU A 159 -6.25 -0.04 8.68
C GLU A 159 -6.67 -1.13 9.65
N LEU A 160 -6.48 -0.87 10.94
CA LEU A 160 -6.97 -1.68 12.02
C LEU A 160 -8.26 -1.07 12.57
N HIS A 161 -9.27 -1.91 12.78
CA HIS A 161 -10.56 -1.53 13.36
C HIS A 161 -10.95 -2.52 14.45
N ASP A 162 -11.08 -2.08 15.69
CA ASP A 162 -11.59 -2.90 16.78
C ASP A 162 -13.12 -2.82 16.83
N ARG A 163 -13.80 -3.94 16.55
CA ARG A 163 -15.27 -3.98 16.53
C ARG A 163 -15.93 -3.85 17.90
N PHE A 164 -15.19 -4.09 18.98
CA PHE A 164 -15.75 -4.02 20.32
C PHE A 164 -15.88 -2.57 20.79
N THR A 165 -14.88 -1.74 20.47
CA THR A 165 -14.81 -0.34 20.92
C THR A 165 -15.10 0.68 19.83
N GLY A 166 -14.95 0.30 18.56
CA GLY A 166 -15.02 1.21 17.43
C GLY A 166 -13.71 1.95 17.16
N ASP A 167 -12.66 1.70 17.96
CA ASP A 167 -11.35 2.34 17.81
C ASP A 167 -10.69 1.93 16.49
N ASN A 168 -10.01 2.88 15.84
CA ASN A 168 -9.33 2.68 14.56
C ASN A 168 -7.85 3.05 14.67
N ALA A 169 -6.99 2.41 13.89
CA ALA A 169 -5.62 2.84 13.68
C ALA A 169 -5.26 2.72 12.20
N CYS A 170 -4.62 3.73 11.63
CA CYS A 170 -4.36 3.81 10.20
C CYS A 170 -2.90 4.13 9.94
N PHE A 171 -2.23 3.24 9.23
CA PHE A 171 -0.87 3.43 8.72
C PHE A 171 -0.89 3.52 7.21
N MET A 172 -0.25 4.55 6.64
CA MET A 172 -0.06 4.68 5.21
C MET A 172 1.43 4.53 4.90
N GLY A 173 1.76 3.69 3.94
CA GLY A 173 3.11 3.51 3.42
C GLY A 173 3.16 3.74 1.91
N GLN A 174 4.23 4.37 1.43
CA GLN A 174 4.53 4.56 0.02
C GLN A 174 5.95 4.11 -0.31
N ALA A 175 6.10 3.30 -1.36
CA ALA A 175 7.40 2.85 -1.84
C ALA A 175 7.35 2.48 -3.33
N ARG A 176 8.50 2.53 -3.99
CA ARG A 176 8.79 1.82 -5.22
C ARG A 176 8.93 0.35 -4.89
N ALA A 177 8.20 -0.48 -5.61
CA ALA A 177 8.27 -1.92 -5.45
C ALA A 177 8.56 -2.65 -6.75
N ARG A 178 9.25 -3.78 -6.59
CA ARG A 178 9.44 -4.82 -7.59
C ARG A 178 8.45 -5.95 -7.33
N THR A 179 7.94 -6.56 -8.39
CA THR A 179 6.93 -7.64 -8.34
C THR A 179 7.40 -8.93 -9.02
N LYS A 180 8.60 -8.90 -9.62
CA LYS A 180 9.27 -10.04 -10.27
C LYS A 180 10.55 -10.41 -9.54
#